data_AF-A0A841I3E7-F1
#
_entry.id   AF-A0A841I3E7-F1
#
_cell.length_a   1.000
_cell.length_b   1.000
_cell.length_c   1.000
_cell.angle_alpha   90.00
_cell.angle_beta   90.00
_cell.angle_gamma   90.00
#
_symmetry.space_group_name_H-M   'P 1'
#
loop_
_entity.id
_entity.type
_entity.pdbx_description
1 polymer ?
#
loop_
_entity_poly.entity_id
_entity_poly.type
_entity_poly.pdbx_seq_one_letter_code
_entity_poly.pdbx_strand_id
1 'polypeptide(L)'
;MNKIVWILLGLLAWLGVTAHAAPIERCGPATLRVTQTAVRDGYSMQRLELHTPAGSVSVEDASVSADWCQDLDQDGQPEVLLSGYSGGAHCCTTHYLYQLKDAPRLMLRYFAGNAPGLMPKQLDGKGALELVGSDDRFAYAYGLCYACSPFLIRVFARTGDVYLEASRRFPATVMSGNPVTRVPREASELLGGTASLLLLGRDSEASAYIGRAPRTLQPWIRSYLPQIRRAVSDSGFLNWNLQSSVPSGLEVLPGPVPVGAFSNRGLREGVALVRGSAPELGVRPSGVSLLLFRAGERGLMPAKALMSIDLPPRAGQQTAWQPWLAVTRADGRADLVARDTRSTSAYPVYRLSAVLAPRENDPLALGLRVVGDLEAYATLNAAALSASKEAPTAAQLDARLKALRRWGSPQGARPELNRLGEVQLLAAELPEDRTDSARLRAVVALTFGRPDRNLPVRYALSVQLERSSRQWQVRNWQLERLPELPQDV
;
A
#
# COMPACT_ATOMS: atom_id res chain seq x y z
N MET A 1 9.39 18.77 -49.66
CA MET A 1 8.55 19.64 -48.81
C MET A 1 7.58 18.75 -48.03
N ASN A 2 7.92 18.28 -46.82
CA ASN A 2 7.00 17.63 -45.85
C ASN A 2 7.75 17.14 -44.59
N LYS A 3 8.54 18.03 -43.95
CA LYS A 3 9.16 17.74 -42.64
C LYS A 3 8.92 18.82 -41.58
N ILE A 4 8.28 19.94 -41.93
CA ILE A 4 8.05 21.07 -41.02
C ILE A 4 6.70 20.98 -40.28
N VAL A 5 5.75 20.15 -40.75
CA VAL A 5 4.40 20.05 -40.15
C VAL A 5 4.36 19.21 -38.86
N TRP A 6 5.28 18.25 -38.67
CA TRP A 6 5.29 17.40 -37.47
C TRP A 6 5.95 18.04 -36.24
N ILE A 7 6.77 19.07 -36.41
CA ILE A 7 7.42 19.77 -35.29
C ILE A 7 6.45 20.75 -34.61
N LEU A 8 5.45 21.26 -35.32
CA LEU A 8 4.43 22.18 -34.77
C LEU A 8 3.33 21.46 -33.95
N LEU A 9 3.04 20.19 -34.22
CA LEU A 9 2.08 19.40 -33.42
C LEU A 9 2.68 18.88 -32.10
N GLY A 10 4.00 18.68 -32.03
CA GLY A 10 4.69 18.33 -30.79
C GLY A 10 4.83 19.51 -29.82
N LEU A 11 4.95 20.74 -30.32
CA LEU A 11 5.07 21.94 -29.47
C LEU A 11 3.73 22.37 -28.83
N LEU A 12 2.59 22.07 -29.45
CA LEU A 12 1.27 22.42 -28.90
C LEU A 12 0.85 21.49 -27.75
N ALA A 13 1.37 20.27 -27.67
CA ALA A 13 1.19 19.41 -26.49
C ALA A 13 2.02 19.88 -25.27
N TRP A 14 3.05 20.70 -25.50
CA TRP A 14 3.92 21.25 -24.43
C TRP A 14 3.43 22.60 -23.90
N LEU A 15 2.52 23.29 -24.61
CA LEU A 15 1.94 24.56 -24.18
C LEU A 15 0.68 24.44 -23.31
N GLY A 16 0.23 23.23 -22.96
CA GLY A 16 -0.68 23.02 -21.82
C GLY A 16 -1.97 23.84 -21.80
N VAL A 17 -2.46 24.35 -22.94
CA VAL A 17 -3.81 24.92 -23.01
C VAL A 17 -4.76 23.75 -23.21
N THR A 18 -4.96 22.98 -22.14
CA THR A 18 -6.18 22.18 -22.03
C THR A 18 -7.33 23.17 -22.06
N ALA A 19 -8.22 23.06 -23.04
CA ALA A 19 -9.51 23.70 -22.96
C ALA A 19 -10.15 23.17 -21.67
N HIS A 20 -10.16 24.00 -20.62
CA HIS A 20 -10.78 23.63 -19.36
C HIS A 20 -12.27 23.52 -19.68
N ALA A 21 -12.84 22.31 -19.54
CA ALA A 21 -14.28 22.14 -19.63
C ALA A 21 -14.93 23.15 -18.68
N ALA A 22 -16.03 23.76 -19.11
CA ALA A 22 -16.77 24.67 -18.25
C ALA A 22 -17.10 23.96 -16.92
N PRO A 23 -16.95 24.64 -15.78
CA PRO A 23 -17.19 24.02 -14.48
C PRO A 23 -18.62 23.48 -14.40
N ILE A 24 -18.78 22.27 -13.88
CA ILE A 24 -20.10 21.68 -13.64
C ILE A 24 -20.73 22.39 -12.45
N GLU A 25 -21.70 23.26 -12.71
CA GLU A 25 -22.44 24.00 -11.68
C GLU A 25 -23.70 23.26 -11.19
N ARG A 26 -24.18 22.28 -11.96
CA ARG A 26 -25.37 21.46 -11.64
C ARG A 26 -25.18 20.01 -12.05
N CYS A 27 -25.70 19.10 -11.25
CA CYS A 27 -25.78 17.67 -11.54
C CYS A 27 -27.11 17.10 -11.06
N GLY A 28 -28.04 16.86 -11.99
CA GLY A 28 -29.42 16.50 -11.64
C GLY A 28 -30.05 17.55 -10.71
N PRO A 29 -30.61 17.16 -9.54
CA PRO A 29 -31.18 18.09 -8.57
C PRO A 29 -30.12 18.85 -7.76
N ALA A 30 -28.84 18.50 -7.88
CA ALA A 30 -27.79 19.08 -7.08
C ALA A 30 -27.20 20.35 -7.70
N THR A 31 -26.83 21.31 -6.85
CA THR A 31 -26.00 22.47 -7.22
C THR A 31 -24.60 22.30 -6.64
N LEU A 32 -23.60 22.70 -7.42
CA LEU A 32 -22.19 22.64 -7.05
C LEU A 32 -21.63 24.05 -6.94
N ARG A 33 -20.92 24.34 -5.86
CA ARG A 33 -20.27 25.63 -5.65
C ARG A 33 -18.84 25.44 -5.17
N VAL A 34 -17.89 26.02 -5.92
CA VAL A 34 -16.50 26.11 -5.48
C VAL A 34 -16.28 27.46 -4.81
N THR A 35 -15.65 27.43 -3.62
CA THR A 35 -15.27 28.62 -2.86
C THR A 35 -13.82 28.50 -2.43
N GLN A 36 -13.12 29.63 -2.34
CA GLN A 36 -11.80 29.69 -1.72
C GLN A 36 -11.99 29.87 -0.21
N THR A 37 -11.33 29.05 0.62
CA THR A 37 -11.59 29.04 2.07
C THR A 37 -10.47 29.68 2.88
N ALA A 38 -9.26 29.14 2.83
CA ALA A 38 -8.11 29.60 3.62
C ALA A 38 -6.79 29.23 2.94
N VAL A 39 -5.67 29.79 3.42
CA VAL A 39 -4.33 29.32 3.04
C VAL A 39 -3.85 28.32 4.10
N ARG A 40 -3.40 27.13 3.67
CA ARG A 40 -2.76 26.12 4.54
C ARG A 40 -1.48 25.63 3.88
N ASP A 41 -0.40 25.59 4.66
CA ASP A 41 0.92 25.12 4.19
C ASP A 41 1.41 25.80 2.91
N GLY A 42 1.05 27.07 2.72
CA GLY A 42 1.38 27.86 1.52
C GLY A 42 0.45 27.64 0.31
N TYR A 43 -0.53 26.74 0.41
CA TYR A 43 -1.53 26.50 -0.63
C TYR A 43 -2.83 27.24 -0.34
N SER A 44 -3.39 27.87 -1.37
CA SER A 44 -4.76 28.37 -1.31
C SER A 44 -5.71 27.19 -1.39
N MET A 45 -6.47 26.95 -0.33
CA MET A 45 -7.46 25.88 -0.27
C MET A 45 -8.76 26.29 -0.95
N GLN A 46 -9.35 25.34 -1.67
CA GLN A 46 -10.67 25.41 -2.28
C GLN A 46 -11.60 24.40 -1.62
N ARG A 47 -12.87 24.76 -1.50
CA ARG A 47 -13.94 23.87 -1.06
C ARG A 47 -15.02 23.81 -2.13
N LEU A 48 -15.35 22.60 -2.55
CA LEU A 48 -16.51 22.31 -3.37
C LEU A 48 -17.63 21.86 -2.44
N GLU A 49 -18.72 22.60 -2.44
CA GLU A 49 -19.96 22.24 -1.76
C GLU A 49 -20.97 21.69 -2.77
N LEU A 50 -21.51 20.53 -2.46
CA LEU A 50 -22.56 19.85 -3.23
C LEU A 50 -23.85 19.92 -2.41
N HIS A 51 -24.86 20.59 -2.94
CA HIS A 51 -26.14 20.82 -2.26
C HIS A 51 -27.26 20.12 -3.01
N THR A 52 -28.04 19.26 -2.34
CA THR A 52 -29.32 18.71 -2.81
C THR A 52 -30.45 19.24 -1.93
N PRO A 53 -31.73 19.08 -2.33
CA PRO A 53 -32.85 19.46 -1.46
C PRO A 53 -32.86 18.74 -0.10
N ALA A 54 -32.21 17.57 0.00
CA ALA A 54 -32.22 16.72 1.19
C ALA A 54 -30.95 16.87 2.06
N GLY A 55 -29.92 17.59 1.61
CA GLY A 55 -28.70 17.80 2.39
C GLY A 55 -27.54 18.33 1.56
N SER A 56 -26.38 18.45 2.20
CA SER A 56 -25.15 18.90 1.54
C SER A 56 -23.93 18.16 2.05
N VAL A 57 -22.91 18.09 1.19
CA VAL A 57 -21.58 17.58 1.51
C VAL A 57 -20.53 18.52 0.92
N SER A 58 -19.30 18.44 1.43
CA SER A 58 -18.21 19.23 0.85
C SER A 58 -16.91 18.43 0.77
N VAL A 59 -16.11 18.78 -0.24
CA VAL A 59 -14.73 18.32 -0.42
C VAL A 59 -13.85 19.57 -0.36
N GLU A 60 -12.78 19.52 0.42
CA GLU A 60 -11.83 20.63 0.56
C GLU A 60 -10.42 20.12 0.24
N ASP A 61 -9.73 20.82 -0.65
CA ASP A 61 -8.34 20.51 -1.02
C ASP A 61 -7.64 21.73 -1.63
N ALA A 62 -6.36 21.64 -2.01
CA ALA A 62 -5.65 22.76 -2.66
C ALA A 62 -6.30 23.15 -4.00
N SER A 63 -6.85 22.18 -4.73
CA SER A 63 -7.78 22.43 -5.82
C SER A 63 -8.87 21.37 -5.83
N VAL A 64 -10.09 21.74 -6.20
CA VAL A 64 -11.23 20.83 -6.26
C VAL A 64 -11.99 20.98 -7.57
N SER A 65 -12.50 19.88 -8.11
CA SER A 65 -13.29 19.85 -9.34
C SER A 65 -14.45 18.87 -9.25
N ALA A 66 -15.46 19.09 -10.08
CA ALA A 66 -16.42 18.06 -10.47
C ALA A 66 -16.00 17.57 -11.85
N ASP A 67 -15.58 16.31 -11.94
CA ASP A 67 -14.99 15.75 -13.15
C ASP A 67 -16.07 15.33 -14.15
N TRP A 68 -17.17 14.78 -13.65
CA TRP A 68 -18.35 14.44 -14.45
C TRP A 68 -19.59 14.24 -13.57
N CYS A 69 -20.74 14.29 -14.25
CA CYS A 69 -22.07 14.02 -13.71
C CYS A 69 -22.76 13.04 -14.67
N GLN A 70 -23.11 11.84 -14.20
CA GLN A 70 -23.68 10.80 -15.04
C GLN A 70 -24.50 9.81 -14.21
N ASP A 71 -25.63 9.36 -14.73
CA ASP A 71 -26.40 8.24 -14.21
C ASP A 71 -25.66 6.93 -14.52
N LEU A 72 -25.10 6.31 -13.49
CA LEU A 72 -24.27 5.12 -13.64
C LEU A 72 -25.09 3.83 -13.63
N ASP A 73 -26.28 3.81 -13.02
CA ASP A 73 -27.10 2.60 -12.87
C ASP A 73 -28.42 2.62 -13.65
N GLN A 74 -28.65 3.69 -14.41
CA GLN A 74 -29.84 3.90 -15.23
C GLN A 74 -31.12 4.00 -14.40
N ASP A 75 -31.03 4.46 -13.14
CA ASP A 75 -32.20 4.69 -12.28
C ASP A 75 -32.86 6.07 -12.48
N GLY A 76 -32.30 6.90 -13.38
CA GLY A 76 -32.75 8.23 -13.70
C GLY A 76 -32.15 9.33 -12.80
N GLN A 77 -31.36 8.96 -11.79
CA GLN A 77 -30.68 9.90 -10.89
C GLN A 77 -29.17 9.85 -11.13
N PRO A 78 -28.52 11.00 -11.40
CA PRO A 78 -27.09 10.98 -11.67
C PRO A 78 -26.26 10.79 -10.41
N GLU A 79 -25.10 10.17 -10.57
CA GLU A 79 -23.97 10.30 -9.68
C GLU A 79 -23.05 11.45 -10.13
N VAL A 80 -22.28 11.98 -9.18
CA VAL A 80 -21.23 12.98 -9.46
C VAL A 80 -19.89 12.51 -8.93
N LEU A 81 -18.85 12.62 -9.78
CA LEU A 81 -17.47 12.44 -9.37
C LEU A 81 -16.83 13.78 -9.07
N LEU A 82 -16.37 13.94 -7.84
CA LEU A 82 -15.58 15.07 -7.39
C LEU A 82 -14.12 14.64 -7.24
N SER A 83 -13.22 15.59 -7.42
CA SER A 83 -11.79 15.39 -7.23
C SER A 83 -11.23 16.47 -6.32
N GLY A 84 -10.39 16.07 -5.38
CA GLY A 84 -9.55 16.94 -4.58
C GLY A 84 -8.09 16.70 -4.94
N TYR A 85 -7.38 17.77 -5.30
CA TYR A 85 -5.95 17.77 -5.59
C TYR A 85 -5.21 18.46 -4.45
N SER A 86 -4.29 17.74 -3.81
CA SER A 86 -3.57 18.22 -2.63
C SER A 86 -2.53 19.31 -2.89
N GLY A 87 -2.22 19.60 -4.15
CA GLY A 87 -1.16 20.53 -4.50
C GLY A 87 0.23 19.86 -4.54
N GLY A 88 1.10 20.42 -5.36
CA GLY A 88 2.43 19.89 -5.67
C GLY A 88 2.63 19.71 -7.18
N ALA A 89 3.83 19.31 -7.62
CA ALA A 89 4.07 18.94 -9.01
C ALA A 89 3.73 17.45 -9.28
N HIS A 90 3.75 16.65 -8.21
CA HIS A 90 3.57 15.19 -8.24
C HIS A 90 2.81 14.71 -7.00
N CYS A 91 1.82 15.48 -6.53
CA CYS A 91 0.90 15.09 -5.46
C CYS A 91 -0.43 15.83 -5.59
N CYS A 92 -1.59 15.28 -5.23
CA CYS A 92 -2.12 13.92 -5.21
C CYS A 92 -3.63 14.12 -5.38
N THR A 93 -4.28 13.27 -6.15
CA THR A 93 -5.72 13.34 -6.44
C THR A 93 -6.47 12.29 -5.63
N THR A 94 -7.49 12.76 -4.91
CA THR A 94 -8.50 11.90 -4.29
C THR A 94 -9.83 12.09 -5.00
N HIS A 95 -10.42 11.00 -5.49
CA HIS A 95 -11.74 11.00 -6.09
C HIS A 95 -12.82 10.66 -5.08
N TYR A 96 -13.99 11.29 -5.20
CA TYR A 96 -15.17 11.11 -4.37
C TYR A 96 -16.40 10.95 -5.26
N LEU A 97 -17.04 9.79 -5.22
CA LEU A 97 -18.29 9.53 -5.95
C LEU A 97 -19.48 9.67 -5.02
N TYR A 98 -20.44 10.52 -5.37
CA TYR A 98 -21.67 10.70 -4.61
C TYR A 98 -22.91 10.31 -5.42
N GLN A 99 -23.82 9.57 -4.79
CA GLN A 99 -25.20 9.40 -5.25
C GLN A 99 -26.02 10.64 -4.88
N LEU A 100 -26.90 11.08 -5.79
CA LEU A 100 -27.69 12.31 -5.63
C LEU A 100 -29.20 12.07 -5.50
N LYS A 101 -29.63 10.83 -5.27
CA LYS A 101 -31.05 10.46 -5.19
C LYS A 101 -31.80 11.14 -4.03
N ASP A 102 -31.17 11.18 -2.85
CA ASP A 102 -31.69 11.80 -1.63
C ASP A 102 -30.63 12.78 -1.07
N ALA A 103 -30.34 12.71 0.24
CA ALA A 103 -29.16 13.36 0.81
C ALA A 103 -27.90 12.78 0.13
N PRO A 104 -26.89 13.61 -0.22
CA PRO A 104 -25.72 13.13 -0.94
C PRO A 104 -25.03 12.02 -0.17
N ARG A 105 -24.84 10.87 -0.82
CA ARG A 105 -24.28 9.68 -0.19
C ARG A 105 -23.00 9.25 -0.87
N LEU A 106 -21.90 9.19 -0.11
CA LEU A 106 -20.59 8.77 -0.62
C LEU A 106 -20.64 7.28 -1.00
N MET A 107 -20.38 6.99 -2.27
CA MET A 107 -20.35 5.63 -2.83
C MET A 107 -18.92 5.10 -3.03
N LEU A 108 -17.95 6.00 -3.22
CA LEU A 108 -16.53 5.68 -3.38
C LEU A 108 -15.69 6.87 -2.93
N ARG A 109 -14.61 6.61 -2.20
CA ARG A 109 -13.45 7.50 -2.16
C ARG A 109 -12.26 6.71 -2.65
N TYR A 110 -11.43 7.32 -3.48
CA TYR A 110 -10.29 6.66 -4.05
C TYR A 110 -9.10 7.61 -4.13
N PHE A 111 -8.06 7.32 -3.34
CA PHE A 111 -6.77 7.97 -3.48
C PHE A 111 -6.05 7.40 -4.69
N ALA A 112 -5.97 8.19 -5.76
CA ALA A 112 -5.35 7.81 -7.02
C ALA A 112 -3.88 8.24 -7.12
N GLY A 113 -3.39 9.00 -6.12
CA GLY A 113 -2.11 9.69 -6.19
C GLY A 113 -2.10 10.58 -7.43
N ASN A 114 -1.11 10.47 -8.30
CA ASN A 114 -1.05 11.30 -9.50
C ASN A 114 -1.74 10.71 -10.74
N ALA A 115 -2.50 9.62 -10.57
CA ALA A 115 -3.24 9.06 -11.68
C ALA A 115 -4.38 9.99 -12.13
N PRO A 116 -4.77 9.93 -13.41
CA PRO A 116 -5.91 10.69 -13.94
C PRO A 116 -7.24 10.19 -13.36
N GLY A 117 -8.32 10.90 -13.68
CA GLY A 117 -9.68 10.65 -13.20
C GLY A 117 -10.24 9.24 -13.44
N LEU A 118 -11.33 8.94 -12.74
CA LEU A 118 -12.11 7.70 -12.93
C LEU A 118 -13.09 7.88 -14.09
N MET A 119 -13.09 6.96 -15.05
CA MET A 119 -13.96 7.02 -16.23
C MET A 119 -15.06 5.94 -16.14
N PRO A 120 -16.35 6.32 -16.22
CA PRO A 120 -17.45 5.37 -16.35
C PRO A 120 -17.35 4.57 -17.65
N LYS A 121 -17.49 3.25 -17.56
CA LYS A 121 -17.47 2.35 -18.72
C LYS A 121 -18.28 1.09 -18.43
N GLN A 122 -19.08 0.68 -19.39
CA GLN A 122 -19.73 -0.63 -19.35
C GLN A 122 -18.72 -1.71 -19.75
N LEU A 123 -18.31 -2.57 -18.81
CA LEU A 123 -17.31 -3.61 -19.03
C LEU A 123 -17.89 -5.03 -19.05
N ASP A 124 -19.00 -5.29 -18.34
CA ASP A 124 -19.62 -6.63 -18.30
C ASP A 124 -20.92 -6.73 -19.12
N GLY A 125 -21.37 -5.63 -19.71
CA GLY A 125 -22.53 -5.54 -20.58
C GLY A 125 -23.88 -5.46 -19.85
N LYS A 126 -23.90 -5.27 -18.53
CA LYS A 126 -25.13 -5.29 -17.73
C LYS A 126 -25.04 -4.36 -16.52
N GLY A 127 -26.21 -4.00 -15.97
CA GLY A 127 -26.31 -3.24 -14.73
C GLY A 127 -25.58 -1.89 -14.78
N ALA A 128 -25.07 -1.48 -13.61
CA ALA A 128 -24.35 -0.22 -13.46
C ALA A 128 -22.99 -0.22 -14.16
N LEU A 129 -22.58 0.93 -14.68
CA LEU A 129 -21.27 1.14 -15.29
C LEU A 129 -20.15 0.90 -14.28
N GLU A 130 -19.05 0.28 -14.69
CA GLU A 130 -17.82 0.26 -13.91
C GLU A 130 -17.07 1.59 -14.00
N LEU A 131 -16.19 1.85 -13.03
CA LEU A 131 -15.27 2.98 -13.05
C LEU A 131 -13.86 2.47 -13.33
N VAL A 132 -13.25 2.99 -14.39
CA VAL A 132 -11.87 2.64 -14.79
C VAL A 132 -10.94 3.80 -14.48
N GLY A 133 -9.86 3.54 -13.77
CA GLY A 133 -8.80 4.51 -13.55
C GLY A 133 -7.47 3.83 -13.35
N SER A 134 -6.58 4.48 -12.60
CA SER A 134 -5.29 3.89 -12.20
C SER A 134 -4.82 4.46 -10.88
N ASP A 135 -3.75 3.90 -10.31
CA ASP A 135 -2.94 4.58 -9.29
C ASP A 135 -1.46 4.56 -9.67
N ASP A 136 -0.73 5.45 -9.04
CA ASP A 136 0.70 5.67 -9.20
C ASP A 136 1.51 5.05 -8.05
N ARG A 137 1.05 3.95 -7.43
CA ARG A 137 1.75 3.36 -6.27
C ARG A 137 3.21 2.95 -6.55
N PHE A 138 3.59 2.88 -7.82
CA PHE A 138 4.95 2.62 -8.28
C PHE A 138 5.69 3.87 -8.76
N ALA A 139 5.17 5.07 -8.50
CA ALA A 139 5.85 6.33 -8.74
C ALA A 139 7.20 6.34 -8.02
N TYR A 140 8.27 6.60 -8.76
CA TYR A 140 9.65 6.58 -8.29
C TYR A 140 10.12 5.22 -7.75
N ALA A 141 9.38 4.14 -8.00
CA ALA A 141 9.72 2.84 -7.47
C ALA A 141 10.99 2.32 -8.12
N TYR A 142 11.86 1.72 -7.30
CA TYR A 142 12.96 0.88 -7.74
C TYR A 142 13.95 1.57 -8.71
N GLY A 143 14.10 2.89 -8.58
CA GLY A 143 15.02 3.71 -9.38
C GLY A 143 14.40 4.31 -10.64
N LEU A 144 13.11 4.09 -10.91
CA LEU A 144 12.42 4.70 -12.03
C LEU A 144 12.24 6.21 -11.82
N CYS A 145 12.30 6.98 -12.91
CA CYS A 145 11.83 8.35 -12.91
C CYS A 145 10.29 8.40 -12.78
N TYR A 146 9.72 9.53 -12.39
CA TYR A 146 8.26 9.69 -12.29
C TYR A 146 7.55 9.36 -13.61
N ALA A 147 7.95 10.02 -14.70
CA ALA A 147 7.37 9.81 -16.03
C ALA A 147 7.61 8.38 -16.57
N CYS A 148 8.60 7.69 -16.03
CA CYS A 148 8.96 6.33 -16.36
C CYS A 148 8.18 5.31 -15.51
N SER A 149 7.47 5.75 -14.47
CA SER A 149 6.81 4.84 -13.54
C SER A 149 5.48 4.34 -14.12
N PRO A 150 5.18 3.03 -14.03
CA PRO A 150 3.93 2.51 -14.56
C PRO A 150 2.76 2.91 -13.67
N PHE A 151 1.66 3.34 -14.28
CA PHE A 151 0.36 3.45 -13.64
C PHE A 151 -0.34 2.09 -13.69
N LEU A 152 -0.90 1.67 -12.56
CA LEU A 152 -1.57 0.38 -12.47
C LEU A 152 -3.07 0.56 -12.60
N ILE A 153 -3.66 0.01 -13.67
CA ILE A 153 -5.09 0.12 -13.95
C ILE A 153 -5.93 -0.46 -12.80
N ARG A 154 -6.97 0.27 -12.44
CA ARG A 154 -7.99 -0.12 -11.46
C ARG A 154 -9.36 -0.12 -12.10
N VAL A 155 -10.16 -1.09 -11.71
CA VAL A 155 -11.59 -1.14 -12.05
C VAL A 155 -12.37 -1.18 -10.75
N PHE A 156 -13.41 -0.37 -10.64
CA PHE A 156 -14.37 -0.43 -9.53
C PHE A 156 -15.74 -0.82 -10.08
N ALA A 157 -16.43 -1.75 -9.41
CA ALA A 157 -17.76 -2.19 -9.79
C ALA A 157 -18.74 -1.97 -8.64
N ARG A 158 -20.00 -1.67 -8.97
CA ARG A 158 -21.04 -1.48 -7.98
C ARG A 158 -21.35 -2.78 -7.25
N THR A 159 -21.40 -2.70 -5.92
CA THR A 159 -21.76 -3.79 -5.02
C THR A 159 -22.77 -3.26 -4.01
N GLY A 160 -24.06 -3.51 -4.27
CA GLY A 160 -25.14 -2.85 -3.57
C GLY A 160 -25.10 -1.33 -3.79
N ASP A 161 -24.80 -0.61 -2.73
CA ASP A 161 -24.92 0.85 -2.64
C ASP A 161 -23.59 1.59 -2.75
N VAL A 162 -22.48 0.87 -2.99
CA VAL A 162 -21.11 1.40 -3.05
C VAL A 162 -20.36 0.83 -4.25
N TYR A 163 -19.25 1.46 -4.63
CA TYR A 163 -18.30 0.93 -5.61
C TYR A 163 -17.09 0.30 -4.91
N LEU A 164 -16.75 -0.93 -5.32
CA LEU A 164 -15.63 -1.68 -4.77
C LEU A 164 -14.61 -1.98 -5.85
N GLU A 165 -13.34 -2.02 -5.46
CA GLU A 165 -12.25 -2.44 -6.35
C GLU A 165 -12.52 -3.87 -6.85
N ALA A 166 -12.54 -4.04 -8.16
CA ALA A 166 -12.99 -5.22 -8.87
C ALA A 166 -12.04 -5.61 -10.00
N SER A 167 -10.80 -5.09 -10.05
CA SER A 167 -9.84 -5.33 -11.15
C SER A 167 -9.68 -6.80 -11.53
N ARG A 168 -9.73 -7.71 -10.54
CA ARG A 168 -9.63 -9.16 -10.79
C ARG A 168 -10.78 -9.73 -11.63
N ARG A 169 -11.96 -9.11 -11.62
CA ARG A 169 -13.11 -9.47 -12.47
C ARG A 169 -12.94 -9.00 -13.91
N PHE A 170 -12.05 -8.04 -14.16
CA PHE A 170 -11.85 -7.40 -15.46
C PHE A 170 -10.40 -7.49 -15.95
N PRO A 171 -9.84 -8.72 -16.09
CA PRO A 171 -8.43 -8.90 -16.44
C PRO A 171 -8.07 -8.24 -17.78
N ALA A 172 -8.97 -8.26 -18.77
CA ALA A 172 -8.71 -7.62 -20.06
C ALA A 172 -8.46 -6.10 -19.92
N THR A 173 -9.24 -5.41 -19.09
CA THR A 173 -9.10 -3.98 -18.81
C THR A 173 -7.81 -3.69 -18.05
N VAL A 174 -7.47 -4.51 -17.04
CA VAL A 174 -6.22 -4.34 -16.29
C VAL A 174 -5.00 -4.49 -17.22
N MET A 175 -5.04 -5.50 -18.09
CA MET A 175 -3.93 -5.82 -18.98
C MET A 175 -3.81 -4.86 -20.18
N SER A 176 -4.84 -4.08 -20.51
CA SER A 176 -4.75 -3.11 -21.61
C SER A 176 -3.82 -1.94 -21.29
N GLY A 177 -3.74 -1.53 -20.01
CA GLY A 177 -2.80 -0.48 -19.59
C GLY A 177 -1.35 -0.96 -19.48
N ASN A 178 -1.14 -2.26 -19.27
CA ASN A 178 0.19 -2.87 -19.13
C ASN A 178 0.25 -4.20 -19.90
N PRO A 179 0.33 -4.17 -21.24
CA PRO A 179 0.21 -5.37 -22.07
C PRO A 179 1.42 -6.29 -21.91
N VAL A 180 1.17 -7.57 -21.60
CA VAL A 180 2.21 -8.61 -21.40
C VAL A 180 2.36 -9.57 -22.57
N THR A 181 1.67 -9.31 -23.68
CA THR A 181 1.74 -10.15 -24.88
C THR A 181 3.10 -10.04 -25.57
N ARG A 182 3.76 -8.88 -25.45
CA ARG A 182 5.10 -8.61 -25.98
C ARG A 182 6.20 -8.82 -24.94
N VAL A 183 7.43 -8.99 -25.41
CA VAL A 183 8.62 -8.95 -24.55
C VAL A 183 8.78 -7.52 -24.00
N PRO A 184 8.91 -7.33 -22.67
CA PRO A 184 9.15 -6.01 -22.11
C PRO A 184 10.53 -5.52 -22.57
N ARG A 185 10.59 -4.28 -23.06
CA ARG A 185 11.84 -3.67 -23.54
C ARG A 185 12.53 -2.83 -22.47
N GLU A 186 11.73 -2.25 -21.58
CA GLU A 186 12.18 -1.30 -20.57
C GLU A 186 11.70 -1.74 -19.17
N ALA A 187 12.34 -1.20 -18.14
CA ALA A 187 12.02 -1.50 -16.75
C ALA A 187 10.58 -1.12 -16.35
N SER A 188 10.05 -0.03 -16.90
CA SER A 188 8.66 0.39 -16.69
C SER A 188 7.66 -0.66 -17.16
N GLU A 189 7.81 -1.12 -18.40
CA GLU A 189 6.95 -2.14 -19.01
C GLU A 189 7.02 -3.47 -18.24
N LEU A 190 8.22 -3.83 -17.78
CA LEU A 190 8.45 -5.03 -16.99
C LEU A 190 7.77 -4.93 -15.62
N LEU A 191 7.92 -3.81 -14.91
CA LEU A 191 7.28 -3.58 -13.62
C LEU A 191 5.76 -3.53 -13.75
N GLY A 192 5.22 -2.73 -14.68
CA GLY A 192 3.78 -2.56 -14.88
C GLY A 192 3.09 -3.87 -15.25
N GLY A 193 3.66 -4.64 -16.18
CA GLY A 193 3.14 -5.95 -16.56
C GLY A 193 3.25 -7.00 -15.44
N THR A 194 4.36 -7.02 -14.70
CA THR A 194 4.54 -7.90 -13.53
C THR A 194 3.52 -7.58 -12.44
N ALA A 195 3.38 -6.31 -12.07
CA ALA A 195 2.44 -5.87 -11.06
C ALA A 195 0.98 -6.14 -11.47
N SER A 196 0.63 -5.97 -12.74
CA SER A 196 -0.70 -6.27 -13.28
C SER A 196 -1.03 -7.76 -13.17
N LEU A 197 -0.08 -8.64 -13.52
CA LEU A 197 -0.26 -10.08 -13.37
C LEU A 197 -0.39 -10.50 -11.90
N LEU A 198 0.42 -9.93 -11.00
CA LEU A 198 0.33 -10.19 -9.57
C LEU A 198 -0.98 -9.67 -8.95
N LEU A 199 -1.44 -8.49 -9.36
CA LEU A 199 -2.75 -7.95 -8.98
C LEU A 199 -3.88 -8.93 -9.33
N LEU A 200 -3.81 -9.54 -10.52
CA LEU A 200 -4.76 -10.53 -11.02
C LEU A 200 -4.59 -11.93 -10.38
N GLY A 201 -3.61 -12.13 -9.50
CA GLY A 201 -3.32 -13.44 -8.88
C GLY A 201 -2.69 -14.45 -9.84
N ARG A 202 -2.02 -13.98 -10.90
CA ARG A 202 -1.40 -14.80 -11.96
C ARG A 202 0.12 -14.91 -11.75
N ASP A 203 0.55 -15.37 -10.58
CA ASP A 203 1.97 -15.44 -10.17
C ASP A 203 2.87 -16.26 -11.12
N SER A 204 2.35 -17.37 -11.65
CA SER A 204 3.07 -18.21 -12.62
C SER A 204 3.34 -17.45 -13.92
N GLU A 205 2.36 -16.71 -14.40
CA GLU A 205 2.48 -15.88 -15.60
C GLU A 205 3.37 -14.66 -15.37
N ALA A 206 3.32 -14.04 -14.19
CA ALA A 206 4.25 -12.99 -13.82
C ALA A 206 5.70 -13.50 -13.89
N SER A 207 5.93 -14.71 -13.38
CA SER A 207 7.25 -15.36 -13.43
C SER A 207 7.70 -15.66 -14.86
N ALA A 208 6.79 -16.12 -15.71
CA ALA A 208 7.05 -16.36 -17.14
C ALA A 208 7.32 -15.04 -17.90
N TYR A 209 6.57 -13.98 -17.61
CA TYR A 209 6.76 -12.65 -18.18
C TYR A 209 8.15 -12.09 -17.83
N ILE A 210 8.57 -12.18 -16.57
CA ILE A 210 9.92 -11.84 -16.15
C ILE A 210 10.98 -12.68 -16.88
N GLY A 211 10.73 -13.98 -17.08
CA GLY A 211 11.65 -14.86 -17.79
C GLY A 211 11.90 -14.48 -19.26
N ARG A 212 10.95 -13.77 -19.89
CA ARG A 212 11.09 -13.26 -21.25
C ARG A 212 11.85 -11.93 -21.35
N ALA A 213 12.01 -11.21 -20.24
CA ALA A 213 12.68 -9.90 -20.23
C ALA A 213 14.18 -10.01 -20.54
N PRO A 214 14.82 -8.91 -21.01
CA PRO A 214 16.28 -8.83 -21.15
C PRO A 214 17.01 -9.32 -19.90
N ARG A 215 18.10 -10.08 -20.07
CA ARG A 215 18.86 -10.67 -18.95
C ARG A 215 19.36 -9.61 -17.95
N THR A 216 19.56 -8.38 -18.38
CA THR A 216 19.95 -7.23 -17.54
C THR A 216 18.83 -6.79 -16.59
N LEU A 217 17.56 -6.92 -16.98
CA LEU A 217 16.41 -6.51 -16.17
C LEU A 217 15.88 -7.61 -15.24
N GLN A 218 16.16 -8.88 -15.52
CA GLN A 218 15.61 -9.98 -14.71
C GLN A 218 16.08 -9.93 -13.25
N PRO A 219 17.37 -9.74 -12.93
CA PRO A 219 17.82 -9.64 -11.54
C PRO A 219 17.20 -8.44 -10.82
N TRP A 220 17.05 -7.31 -11.52
CA TRP A 220 16.40 -6.10 -11.00
C TRP A 220 14.97 -6.39 -10.55
N ILE A 221 14.08 -6.84 -11.44
CA ILE A 221 12.68 -7.06 -11.06
C ILE A 221 12.52 -8.19 -10.02
N ARG A 222 13.31 -9.28 -10.13
CA ARG A 222 13.26 -10.41 -9.19
C ARG A 222 13.70 -10.03 -7.78
N SER A 223 14.53 -9.00 -7.65
CA SER A 223 14.97 -8.45 -6.37
C SER A 223 13.86 -7.68 -5.65
N TYR A 224 12.95 -7.06 -6.42
CA TYR A 224 11.85 -6.25 -5.89
C TYR A 224 10.52 -7.00 -5.77
N LEU A 225 10.41 -8.23 -6.29
CA LEU A 225 9.19 -9.05 -6.22
C LEU A 225 8.50 -9.08 -4.85
N PRO A 226 9.19 -9.24 -3.70
CA PRO A 226 8.52 -9.21 -2.39
C PRO A 226 7.77 -7.89 -2.13
N GLN A 227 8.38 -6.76 -2.50
CA GLN A 227 7.76 -5.45 -2.37
C GLN A 227 6.63 -5.26 -3.39
N ILE A 228 6.79 -5.72 -4.63
CA ILE A 228 5.74 -5.60 -5.65
C ILE A 228 4.50 -6.38 -5.22
N ARG A 229 4.68 -7.63 -4.74
CA ARG A 229 3.58 -8.44 -4.18
C ARG A 229 2.91 -7.74 -3.01
N ARG A 230 3.68 -7.20 -2.05
CA ARG A 230 3.11 -6.42 -0.94
C ARG A 230 2.32 -5.23 -1.47
N ALA A 231 2.90 -4.47 -2.40
CA ALA A 231 2.30 -3.27 -2.95
C ALA A 231 0.99 -3.53 -3.69
N VAL A 232 0.75 -4.72 -4.27
CA VAL A 232 -0.55 -5.07 -4.89
C VAL A 232 -1.44 -5.95 -4.00
N SER A 233 -0.95 -6.38 -2.84
CA SER A 233 -1.69 -7.28 -1.95
C SER A 233 -2.92 -6.61 -1.35
N ASP A 234 -2.89 -5.29 -1.16
CA ASP A 234 -3.94 -4.48 -0.55
C ASP A 234 -5.05 -4.03 -1.50
N SER A 235 -4.98 -4.35 -2.80
CA SER A 235 -5.98 -3.90 -3.78
C SER A 235 -7.39 -4.35 -3.37
N GLY A 236 -8.38 -3.47 -3.33
CA GLY A 236 -9.70 -3.80 -2.76
C GLY A 236 -9.77 -3.88 -1.24
N PHE A 237 -8.71 -3.46 -0.56
CA PHE A 237 -8.69 -3.02 0.84
C PHE A 237 -8.22 -1.57 0.96
N LEU A 238 -7.71 -0.97 -0.12
CA LEU A 238 -7.52 0.47 -0.24
C LEU A 238 -8.90 1.13 -0.20
N ASN A 239 -9.13 1.97 0.82
CA ASN A 239 -10.44 2.56 1.19
C ASN A 239 -11.41 1.61 1.88
N TRP A 240 -10.91 0.59 2.57
CA TRP A 240 -11.76 -0.34 3.29
C TRP A 240 -12.72 0.35 4.26
N ASN A 241 -12.32 1.46 4.87
CA ASN A 241 -13.16 2.24 5.79
C ASN A 241 -14.46 2.74 5.15
N LEU A 242 -14.51 2.88 3.83
CA LEU A 242 -15.72 3.25 3.07
C LEU A 242 -16.37 2.05 2.39
N GLN A 243 -15.59 1.01 2.12
CA GLN A 243 -16.05 -0.25 1.54
C GLN A 243 -16.64 -1.19 2.58
N SER A 244 -16.40 -0.91 3.87
CA SER A 244 -16.80 -1.80 4.93
C SER A 244 -18.21 -1.49 5.38
N SER A 245 -19.03 -2.52 5.57
CA SER A 245 -20.31 -2.40 6.29
C SER A 245 -20.08 -2.19 7.80
N VAL A 246 -18.97 -1.56 8.15
CA VAL A 246 -18.56 -1.29 9.52
C VAL A 246 -19.57 -0.32 10.13
N PRO A 247 -20.08 -0.63 11.33
CA PRO A 247 -20.99 0.25 12.05
C PRO A 247 -20.45 1.68 12.10
N SER A 248 -21.34 2.67 11.98
CA SER A 248 -21.00 4.10 12.01
C SER A 248 -20.24 4.55 13.28
N GLY A 249 -20.23 3.70 14.32
CA GLY A 249 -19.50 3.91 15.57
C GLY A 249 -18.04 3.44 15.57
N LEU A 250 -17.50 2.94 14.45
CA LEU A 250 -16.11 2.50 14.34
C LEU A 250 -15.30 3.38 13.39
N GLU A 251 -14.20 3.90 13.91
CA GLU A 251 -13.15 4.60 13.18
C GLU A 251 -12.02 3.63 12.87
N VAL A 252 -11.59 3.62 11.62
CA VAL A 252 -10.40 2.92 11.17
C VAL A 252 -9.17 3.75 11.49
N LEU A 253 -8.18 3.17 12.15
CA LEU A 253 -6.91 3.86 12.33
C LEU A 253 -6.06 3.81 11.05
N PRO A 254 -5.38 4.91 10.71
CA PRO A 254 -4.47 4.93 9.58
C PRO A 254 -3.31 3.95 9.81
N GLY A 255 -2.90 3.26 8.75
CA GLY A 255 -1.78 2.32 8.79
C GLY A 255 -1.84 1.29 7.66
N PRO A 256 -0.83 0.42 7.57
CA PRO A 256 -0.86 -0.70 6.64
C PRO A 256 -2.07 -1.59 6.92
N VAL A 257 -2.65 -2.14 5.84
CA VAL A 257 -3.70 -3.15 5.92
C VAL A 257 -3.12 -4.43 5.32
N PRO A 258 -2.45 -5.29 6.11
CA PRO A 258 -1.96 -6.56 5.61
C PRO A 258 -3.11 -7.40 5.08
N VAL A 259 -2.96 -7.89 3.84
CA VAL A 259 -3.94 -8.74 3.19
C VAL A 259 -3.35 -10.12 2.94
N GLY A 260 -4.05 -11.16 3.39
CA GLY A 260 -3.60 -12.54 3.26
C GLY A 260 -4.70 -13.56 3.57
N ALA A 261 -4.36 -14.84 3.41
CA ALA A 261 -5.20 -15.98 3.72
C ALA A 261 -5.06 -16.37 5.20
N PHE A 262 -5.54 -15.51 6.10
CA PHE A 262 -5.28 -15.63 7.54
C PHE A 262 -6.04 -16.82 8.16
N SER A 263 -7.36 -16.80 8.09
CA SER A 263 -8.24 -17.77 8.73
C SER A 263 -8.29 -19.10 7.98
N ASN A 264 -8.35 -19.07 6.65
CA ASN A 264 -8.38 -20.25 5.78
C ASN A 264 -7.59 -20.00 4.49
N ARG A 265 -7.13 -21.10 3.88
CA ARG A 265 -6.43 -21.10 2.59
C ARG A 265 -7.29 -20.49 1.50
N GLY A 266 -6.68 -19.70 0.62
CA GLY A 266 -7.34 -19.11 -0.55
C GLY A 266 -8.32 -17.98 -0.24
N LEU A 267 -8.66 -17.74 1.04
CA LEU A 267 -9.41 -16.55 1.41
C LEU A 267 -8.53 -15.32 1.31
N ARG A 268 -9.14 -14.19 0.98
CA ARG A 268 -8.46 -12.91 0.94
C ARG A 268 -9.05 -12.01 2.00
N GLU A 269 -8.26 -11.74 3.01
CA GLU A 269 -8.72 -11.09 4.23
C GLU A 269 -7.74 -9.99 4.62
N GLY A 270 -8.25 -8.84 5.02
CA GLY A 270 -7.47 -7.70 5.47
C GLY A 270 -7.46 -7.60 6.99
N VAL A 271 -6.38 -7.11 7.57
CA VAL A 271 -6.29 -6.88 9.02
C VAL A 271 -6.06 -5.42 9.27
N ALA A 272 -6.85 -4.82 10.17
CA ALA A 272 -6.68 -3.43 10.51
C ALA A 272 -7.10 -3.11 11.95
N LEU A 273 -6.58 -1.98 12.44
CA LEU A 273 -6.93 -1.44 13.74
C LEU A 273 -8.15 -0.53 13.63
N VAL A 274 -9.09 -0.69 14.57
CA VAL A 274 -10.26 0.16 14.73
C VAL A 274 -10.37 0.74 16.13
N ARG A 275 -10.99 1.90 16.24
CA ARG A 275 -11.40 2.57 17.47
C ARG A 275 -12.91 2.78 17.45
N GLY A 276 -13.55 2.85 18.61
CA GLY A 276 -14.97 3.19 18.72
C GLY A 276 -15.76 2.11 19.44
N SER A 277 -17.05 2.01 19.17
CA SER A 277 -17.95 1.09 19.87
C SER A 277 -18.73 0.22 18.89
N ALA A 278 -18.51 -1.09 18.97
CA ALA A 278 -19.30 -2.11 18.27
C ALA A 278 -19.32 -3.37 19.13
N PRO A 279 -20.17 -3.42 20.17
CA PRO A 279 -20.22 -4.54 21.12
C PRO A 279 -20.46 -5.90 20.46
N GLU A 280 -21.23 -5.93 19.36
CA GLU A 280 -21.50 -7.10 18.53
C GLU A 280 -20.24 -7.66 17.85
N LEU A 281 -19.27 -6.79 17.57
CA LEU A 281 -17.94 -7.15 17.07
C LEU A 281 -16.92 -7.33 18.20
N GLY A 282 -17.31 -7.11 19.47
CA GLY A 282 -16.41 -7.14 20.61
C GLY A 282 -15.50 -5.91 20.74
N VAL A 283 -15.80 -4.80 20.03
CA VAL A 283 -15.02 -3.57 20.09
C VAL A 283 -15.53 -2.67 21.21
N ARG A 284 -14.62 -2.30 22.12
CA ARG A 284 -14.92 -1.46 23.29
C ARG A 284 -14.62 0.03 23.02
N PRO A 285 -15.43 0.97 23.54
CA PRO A 285 -15.27 2.42 23.33
C PRO A 285 -13.88 2.98 23.67
N SER A 286 -13.24 2.46 24.72
CA SER A 286 -12.04 3.03 25.32
C SER A 286 -10.72 2.47 24.76
N GLY A 287 -10.76 1.69 23.68
CA GLY A 287 -9.60 0.97 23.19
C GLY A 287 -9.47 0.96 21.67
N VAL A 288 -8.44 0.27 21.21
CA VAL A 288 -8.24 -0.05 19.80
C VAL A 288 -8.34 -1.56 19.65
N SER A 289 -9.11 -2.03 18.68
CA SER A 289 -9.29 -3.45 18.41
C SER A 289 -8.72 -3.82 17.05
N LEU A 290 -8.14 -5.01 16.98
CA LEU A 290 -7.70 -5.62 15.74
C LEU A 290 -8.86 -6.42 15.14
N LEU A 291 -9.30 -6.01 13.95
CA LEU A 291 -10.34 -6.71 13.21
C LEU A 291 -9.77 -7.37 11.96
N LEU A 292 -10.40 -8.50 11.61
CA LEU A 292 -10.21 -9.19 10.34
C LEU A 292 -11.39 -8.81 9.43
N PHE A 293 -11.09 -8.42 8.20
CA PHE A 293 -12.06 -7.99 7.19
C PHE A 293 -12.07 -8.97 6.03
N ARG A 294 -13.27 -9.33 5.56
CA ARG A 294 -13.47 -10.24 4.42
C ARG A 294 -14.33 -9.58 3.37
N ALA A 295 -14.04 -9.84 2.10
CA ALA A 295 -14.99 -9.50 1.05
C ALA A 295 -16.28 -10.31 1.24
N GLY A 296 -17.41 -9.63 1.22
CA GLY A 296 -18.77 -10.18 1.22
C GLY A 296 -19.63 -9.49 0.15
N GLU A 297 -20.90 -9.88 0.06
CA GLU A 297 -21.83 -9.40 -0.98
C GLU A 297 -22.12 -7.90 -0.92
N ARG A 298 -21.85 -7.24 0.21
CA ARG A 298 -22.10 -5.81 0.44
C ARG A 298 -20.82 -5.02 0.72
N GLY A 299 -19.66 -5.59 0.40
CA GLY A 299 -18.36 -5.00 0.71
C GLY A 299 -17.60 -5.75 1.77
N LEU A 300 -16.72 -5.03 2.49
CA LEU A 300 -15.85 -5.63 3.48
C LEU A 300 -16.59 -5.84 4.80
N MET A 301 -16.75 -7.09 5.20
CA MET A 301 -17.42 -7.49 6.42
C MET A 301 -16.38 -7.71 7.53
N PRO A 302 -16.47 -7.00 8.67
CA PRO A 302 -15.64 -7.29 9.83
C PRO A 302 -16.04 -8.63 10.46
N ALA A 303 -15.05 -9.39 10.92
CA ALA A 303 -15.25 -10.49 11.87
C ALA A 303 -15.22 -9.95 13.32
N LYS A 304 -15.43 -10.85 14.30
CA LYS A 304 -15.23 -10.52 15.72
C LYS A 304 -13.78 -10.05 15.97
N ALA A 305 -13.62 -9.14 16.92
CA ALA A 305 -12.32 -8.66 17.39
C ALA A 305 -11.40 -9.83 17.75
N LEU A 306 -10.23 -9.85 17.13
CA LEU A 306 -9.18 -10.85 17.39
C LEU A 306 -8.37 -10.50 18.64
N MET A 307 -8.27 -9.21 18.92
CA MET A 307 -7.54 -8.63 20.03
C MET A 307 -8.10 -7.23 20.31
N SER A 308 -8.15 -6.84 21.57
CA SER A 308 -8.32 -5.44 21.97
C SER A 308 -7.09 -5.00 22.75
N ILE A 309 -6.60 -3.81 22.44
CA ILE A 309 -5.48 -3.16 23.10
C ILE A 309 -6.03 -1.90 23.73
N ASP A 310 -5.90 -1.79 25.05
CA ASP A 310 -6.14 -0.52 25.73
C ASP A 310 -5.00 0.43 25.34
N LEU A 311 -5.32 1.43 24.53
CA LEU A 311 -4.40 2.50 24.20
C LEU A 311 -4.74 3.73 25.03
N PRO A 312 -3.75 4.46 25.56
CA PRO A 312 -4.03 5.70 26.25
C PRO A 312 -4.73 6.68 25.28
N PRO A 313 -5.72 7.47 25.76
CA PRO A 313 -6.58 8.31 24.92
C PRO A 313 -5.87 9.33 24.02
N ARG A 314 -4.57 9.59 24.27
CA ARG A 314 -3.78 10.65 23.63
C ARG A 314 -2.59 10.16 22.80
N ALA A 315 -2.43 8.85 22.60
CA ALA A 315 -1.42 8.40 21.64
C ALA A 315 -1.85 8.86 20.24
N GLY A 316 -1.10 9.82 19.68
CA GLY A 316 -1.19 10.21 18.28
C GLY A 316 -1.09 8.98 17.38
N GLN A 317 -1.47 9.15 16.11
CA GLN A 317 -1.76 8.10 15.11
C GLN A 317 -0.80 6.89 15.03
N GLN A 318 0.41 6.96 15.60
CA GLN A 318 1.31 5.82 15.73
C GLN A 318 1.11 5.10 17.05
N THR A 319 0.35 4.02 16.98
CA THR A 319 0.29 3.02 18.04
C THR A 319 1.65 2.33 18.12
N ALA A 320 2.12 2.03 19.34
CA ALA A 320 3.38 1.32 19.52
C ALA A 320 3.33 -0.10 18.94
N TRP A 321 2.14 -0.64 18.69
CA TRP A 321 1.88 -1.90 17.99
C TRP A 321 0.98 -1.64 16.78
N GLN A 322 1.34 -2.11 15.59
CA GLN A 322 0.51 -2.00 14.39
C GLN A 322 0.63 -3.22 13.48
N PRO A 323 -0.44 -3.66 12.79
CA PRO A 323 -0.32 -4.67 11.75
C PRO A 323 0.56 -4.13 10.63
N TRP A 324 1.51 -4.94 10.13
CA TRP A 324 2.55 -4.45 9.22
C TRP A 324 2.53 -5.12 7.85
N LEU A 325 2.59 -6.45 7.81
CA LEU A 325 2.53 -7.23 6.56
C LEU A 325 1.99 -8.64 6.79
N ALA A 326 1.58 -9.29 5.70
CA ALA A 326 1.15 -10.68 5.67
C ALA A 326 2.24 -11.52 4.99
N VAL A 327 2.58 -12.68 5.56
CA VAL A 327 3.51 -13.63 4.95
C VAL A 327 2.81 -14.95 4.71
N THR A 328 2.60 -15.29 3.44
CA THR A 328 2.07 -16.60 3.04
C THR A 328 3.06 -17.70 3.35
N ARG A 329 2.56 -18.77 3.97
CA ARG A 329 3.30 -19.97 4.41
C ARG A 329 3.14 -21.09 3.38
N ALA A 330 3.96 -22.14 3.49
CA ALA A 330 3.87 -23.30 2.60
C ALA A 330 2.51 -24.02 2.67
N ASP A 331 1.80 -23.89 3.80
CA ASP A 331 0.44 -24.41 3.96
C ASP A 331 -0.62 -23.54 3.28
N GLY A 332 -0.27 -22.48 2.54
CA GLY A 332 -1.19 -21.58 1.84
C GLY A 332 -1.97 -20.62 2.75
N ARG A 333 -1.73 -20.63 4.07
CA ARG A 333 -2.24 -19.60 4.98
C ARG A 333 -1.22 -18.49 5.16
N ALA A 334 -1.67 -17.32 5.60
CA ALA A 334 -0.81 -16.20 5.94
C ALA A 334 -0.67 -16.06 7.46
N ASP A 335 0.55 -15.73 7.90
CA ASP A 335 0.80 -15.19 9.23
C ASP A 335 0.84 -13.65 9.18
N LEU A 336 0.33 -13.01 10.23
CA LEU A 336 0.41 -11.56 10.40
C LEU A 336 1.75 -11.22 11.05
N VAL A 337 2.49 -10.33 10.44
CA VAL A 337 3.62 -9.64 11.06
C VAL A 337 3.11 -8.28 11.53
N ALA A 338 3.29 -8.00 12.81
CA ALA A 338 3.06 -6.67 13.35
C ALA A 338 4.41 -5.96 13.55
N ARG A 339 4.39 -4.63 13.69
CA ARG A 339 5.50 -3.85 14.21
C ARG A 339 5.16 -3.45 15.64
N ASP A 340 5.97 -3.87 16.62
CA ASP A 340 5.81 -3.52 18.04
C ASP A 340 7.08 -2.86 18.58
N THR A 341 7.04 -1.55 18.78
CA THR A 341 8.18 -0.77 19.29
C THR A 341 8.40 -0.94 20.80
N ARG A 342 7.47 -1.59 21.52
CA ARG A 342 7.61 -1.92 22.96
C ARG A 342 8.24 -3.29 23.19
N SER A 343 8.19 -4.15 22.18
CA SER A 343 8.61 -5.54 22.27
C SER A 343 10.13 -5.67 22.13
N THR A 344 10.70 -6.72 22.73
CA THR A 344 12.10 -7.13 22.48
C THR A 344 12.30 -7.65 21.05
N SER A 345 11.22 -8.06 20.38
CA SER A 345 11.18 -8.38 18.95
C SER A 345 10.37 -7.30 18.25
N ALA A 346 11.01 -6.46 17.43
CA ALA A 346 10.34 -5.37 16.72
C ALA A 346 9.22 -5.88 15.77
N TYR A 347 9.31 -7.13 15.32
CA TYR A 347 8.38 -7.73 14.37
C TYR A 347 7.77 -9.04 14.87
N PRO A 348 6.87 -9.02 15.88
CA PRO A 348 6.21 -10.24 16.33
C PRO A 348 5.31 -10.82 15.24
N VAL A 349 5.21 -12.15 15.23
CA VAL A 349 4.48 -12.93 14.23
C VAL A 349 3.30 -13.64 14.90
N TYR A 350 2.15 -13.60 14.25
CA TYR A 350 0.92 -14.19 14.75
C TYR A 350 0.25 -15.06 13.69
N ARG A 351 -0.25 -16.22 14.12
CA ARG A 351 -1.22 -17.01 13.35
C ARG A 351 -2.61 -16.53 13.73
N LEU A 352 -3.39 -16.13 12.73
CA LEU A 352 -4.75 -15.66 12.92
C LEU A 352 -5.73 -16.82 12.75
N SER A 353 -6.61 -17.00 13.72
CA SER A 353 -7.77 -17.90 13.64
C SER A 353 -8.99 -17.19 14.23
N ALA A 354 -9.73 -17.83 15.14
CA ALA A 354 -10.66 -17.12 16.02
C ALA A 354 -9.94 -16.24 17.06
N VAL A 355 -8.62 -16.44 17.23
CA VAL A 355 -7.77 -15.68 18.15
C VAL A 355 -6.46 -15.28 17.47
N LEU A 356 -5.76 -14.30 18.05
CA LEU A 356 -4.41 -13.90 17.67
C LEU A 356 -3.38 -14.74 18.44
N ALA A 357 -2.80 -15.78 17.81
CA ALA A 357 -1.86 -16.68 18.47
C ALA A 357 -0.39 -16.34 18.12
N PRO A 358 0.47 -15.96 19.09
CA PRO A 358 1.87 -15.65 18.82
C PRO A 358 2.66 -16.89 18.36
N ARG A 359 3.67 -16.66 17.52
CA ARG A 359 4.52 -17.70 16.92
C ARG A 359 5.95 -17.60 17.44
N GLU A 360 6.19 -18.04 18.67
CA GLU A 360 7.49 -17.82 19.34
C GLU A 360 8.63 -18.73 18.86
N ASN A 361 8.35 -20.00 18.53
CA ASN A 361 9.30 -20.97 17.99
C ASN A 361 8.99 -21.27 16.51
N ASP A 362 9.05 -20.23 15.69
CA ASP A 362 8.68 -20.25 14.27
C ASP A 362 9.81 -19.65 13.41
N PRO A 363 10.11 -20.22 12.22
CA PRO A 363 11.23 -19.75 11.42
C PRO A 363 11.03 -18.30 10.93
N LEU A 364 9.79 -17.89 10.64
CA LEU A 364 9.50 -16.52 10.24
C LEU A 364 9.77 -15.55 11.39
N ALA A 365 9.29 -15.89 12.60
CA ALA A 365 9.52 -15.08 13.78
C ALA A 365 11.00 -14.97 14.12
N LEU A 366 11.74 -16.08 14.06
CA LEU A 366 13.18 -16.07 14.32
C LEU A 366 13.95 -15.26 13.26
N GLY A 367 13.61 -15.42 11.97
CA GLY A 367 14.24 -14.66 10.89
C GLY A 367 14.00 -13.15 11.03
N LEU A 368 12.78 -12.75 11.39
CA LEU A 368 12.43 -11.34 11.59
C LEU A 368 13.06 -10.72 12.86
N ARG A 369 13.49 -11.53 13.85
CA ARG A 369 14.31 -11.02 14.96
C ARG A 369 15.66 -10.48 14.49
N VAL A 370 16.22 -10.99 13.39
CA VAL A 370 17.44 -10.41 12.79
C VAL A 370 17.16 -8.98 12.31
N VAL A 371 16.03 -8.76 11.63
CA VAL A 371 15.59 -7.40 11.23
C VAL A 371 15.35 -6.52 12.44
N GLY A 372 14.68 -7.04 13.47
CA GLY A 372 14.39 -6.29 14.69
C GLY A 372 15.64 -5.88 15.46
N ASP A 373 16.65 -6.74 15.54
CA ASP A 373 17.94 -6.40 16.16
C ASP A 373 18.71 -5.35 15.34
N LEU A 374 18.63 -5.42 14.00
CA LEU A 374 19.18 -4.39 13.11
C LEU A 374 18.49 -3.04 13.32
N GLU A 375 17.16 -3.00 13.38
CA GLU A 375 16.39 -1.77 13.64
C GLU A 375 16.69 -1.21 15.03
N ALA A 376 16.69 -2.04 16.07
CA ALA A 376 17.00 -1.61 17.43
C ALA A 376 18.41 -1.01 17.56
N TYR A 377 19.40 -1.58 16.86
CA TYR A 377 20.74 -1.01 16.79
C TYR A 377 20.74 0.33 16.03
N ALA A 378 20.09 0.39 14.87
CA ALA A 378 20.01 1.59 14.04
C ALA A 378 19.36 2.76 14.77
N THR A 379 18.24 2.53 15.47
CA THR A 379 17.55 3.57 16.25
C THR A 379 18.45 4.17 17.33
N LEU A 380 19.19 3.34 18.09
CA LEU A 380 20.16 3.86 19.06
C LEU A 380 21.29 4.61 18.35
N ASN A 381 21.82 4.06 17.26
CA ASN A 381 22.93 4.67 16.54
C ASN A 381 22.54 6.02 15.91
N ALA A 382 21.31 6.18 15.41
CA ALA A 382 20.80 7.47 14.95
C ALA A 382 20.75 8.53 16.06
N ALA A 383 20.34 8.16 17.27
CA ALA A 383 20.35 9.08 18.40
C ALA A 383 21.78 9.55 18.74
N ALA A 384 22.77 8.65 18.62
CA ALA A 384 24.18 9.00 18.76
C ALA A 384 24.68 9.91 17.63
N LEU A 385 24.37 9.60 16.36
CA LEU A 385 24.77 10.37 15.18
C LEU A 385 24.15 11.79 15.12
N SER A 386 22.98 11.95 15.71
CA SER A 386 22.29 13.24 15.80
C SER A 386 22.81 14.14 16.92
N ALA A 387 23.74 13.66 17.76
CA ALA A 387 24.20 14.34 18.98
C ALA A 387 23.02 14.78 19.86
N SER A 388 22.02 13.90 19.99
CA SER A 388 20.86 14.13 20.86
C SER A 388 21.31 14.31 22.31
N LYS A 389 20.61 15.14 23.10
CA LYS A 389 20.80 15.21 24.55
C LYS A 389 20.58 13.84 25.23
N GLU A 390 19.83 12.96 24.60
CA GLU A 390 19.55 11.59 25.02
C GLU A 390 20.39 10.56 24.23
N ALA A 391 21.61 10.93 23.81
CA ALA A 391 22.49 10.00 23.11
C ALA A 391 22.75 8.74 23.95
N PRO A 392 22.69 7.54 23.37
CA PRO A 392 22.98 6.32 24.09
C PRO A 392 24.47 6.29 24.50
N THR A 393 24.73 5.66 25.63
CA THR A 393 26.09 5.35 26.09
C THR A 393 26.76 4.35 25.14
N ALA A 394 28.10 4.36 25.10
CA ALA A 394 28.86 3.36 24.35
C ALA A 394 28.48 1.91 24.75
N ALA A 395 28.23 1.67 26.05
CA ALA A 395 27.79 0.38 26.56
C ALA A 395 26.43 -0.07 25.99
N GLN A 396 25.49 0.84 25.78
CA GLN A 396 24.19 0.52 25.17
C GLN A 396 24.35 0.14 23.69
N LEU A 397 25.19 0.85 22.94
CA LEU A 397 25.51 0.52 21.55
C LEU A 397 26.23 -0.82 21.44
N ASP A 398 27.23 -1.07 22.29
CA ASP A 398 27.98 -2.33 22.34
C ASP A 398 27.07 -3.52 22.70
N ALA A 399 26.14 -3.34 23.64
CA ALA A 399 25.17 -4.37 23.99
C ALA A 399 24.27 -4.74 22.80
N ARG A 400 23.80 -3.76 22.02
CA ARG A 400 23.02 -4.02 20.79
C ARG A 400 23.86 -4.64 19.69
N LEU A 401 25.09 -4.17 19.49
CA LEU A 401 26.00 -4.77 18.52
C LEU A 401 26.33 -6.22 18.88
N LYS A 402 26.51 -6.53 20.17
CA LYS A 402 26.66 -7.91 20.66
C LYS A 402 25.42 -8.76 20.38
N ALA A 403 24.23 -8.20 20.59
CA ALA A 403 22.98 -8.89 20.23
C ALA A 403 22.91 -9.19 18.73
N LEU A 404 23.28 -8.24 17.86
CA LEU A 404 23.33 -8.48 16.41
C LEU A 404 24.37 -9.54 16.03
N ARG A 405 25.56 -9.51 16.65
CA ARG A 405 26.66 -10.47 16.40
C ARG A 405 26.31 -11.91 16.79
N ARG A 406 25.28 -12.14 17.62
CA ARG A 406 24.81 -13.50 17.97
C ARG A 406 24.29 -14.28 16.76
N TRP A 407 23.88 -13.58 15.71
CA TRP A 407 23.44 -14.17 14.45
C TRP A 407 24.60 -14.51 13.50
N GLY A 408 25.84 -14.24 13.91
CA GLY A 408 27.02 -14.27 13.04
C GLY A 408 27.20 -12.95 12.28
N SER A 409 28.33 -12.82 11.58
CA SER A 409 28.58 -11.69 10.69
C SER A 409 27.73 -11.81 9.41
N PRO A 410 27.17 -10.71 8.89
CA PRO A 410 26.50 -10.74 7.59
C PRO A 410 27.48 -11.20 6.52
N GLN A 411 27.06 -12.14 5.68
CA GLN A 411 27.76 -12.44 4.44
C GLN A 411 27.28 -11.47 3.34
N GLY A 412 28.13 -11.23 2.34
CA GLY A 412 27.84 -10.28 1.25
C GLY A 412 28.26 -8.86 1.59
N ALA A 413 27.37 -7.89 1.37
CA ALA A 413 27.66 -6.49 1.66
C ALA A 413 27.87 -6.30 3.17
N ARG A 414 28.97 -5.64 3.54
CA ARG A 414 29.22 -5.23 4.92
C ARG A 414 28.69 -3.80 5.07
N PRO A 415 27.42 -3.61 5.48
CA PRO A 415 26.93 -2.26 5.73
C PRO A 415 27.85 -1.61 6.77
N GLU A 416 28.11 -0.31 6.61
CA GLU A 416 28.82 0.50 7.60
C GLU A 416 27.91 0.64 8.83
N LEU A 417 27.88 -0.39 9.69
CA LEU A 417 26.97 -0.46 10.82
C LEU A 417 27.12 0.77 11.74
N ASN A 418 28.35 1.25 11.92
CA ASN A 418 28.63 2.49 12.67
C ASN A 418 27.95 3.74 12.08
N ARG A 419 27.55 3.71 10.80
CA ARG A 419 26.79 4.78 10.14
C ARG A 419 25.32 4.43 9.95
N LEU A 420 24.84 3.26 10.36
CA LEU A 420 23.44 2.88 10.16
C LEU A 420 22.52 3.71 11.07
N GLY A 421 21.62 4.50 10.49
CA GLY A 421 20.69 5.36 11.22
C GLY A 421 19.25 4.84 11.25
N GLU A 422 18.77 4.25 10.15
CA GLU A 422 17.40 3.73 10.09
C GLU A 422 17.36 2.38 9.36
N VAL A 423 16.47 1.50 9.82
CA VAL A 423 16.13 0.24 9.16
C VAL A 423 14.61 0.16 9.09
N GLN A 424 14.08 -0.03 7.89
CA GLN A 424 12.65 -0.20 7.67
C GLN A 424 12.39 -1.52 6.95
N LEU A 425 11.54 -2.38 7.53
CA LEU A 425 11.05 -3.59 6.85
C LEU A 425 10.03 -3.24 5.77
N LEU A 426 10.39 -3.39 4.50
CA LEU A 426 9.54 -3.06 3.36
C LEU A 426 8.75 -4.27 2.83
N ALA A 427 9.26 -5.48 2.95
CA ALA A 427 8.55 -6.71 2.59
C ALA A 427 9.24 -7.93 3.20
N ALA A 428 8.52 -9.03 3.35
CA ALA A 428 9.07 -10.31 3.76
C ALA A 428 8.32 -11.46 3.07
N GLU A 429 9.06 -12.50 2.69
CA GLU A 429 8.53 -13.76 2.17
C GLU A 429 9.35 -14.93 2.75
N LEU A 430 8.74 -16.12 2.79
CA LEU A 430 9.36 -17.34 3.26
C LEU A 430 9.43 -18.36 2.11
N PRO A 431 10.28 -18.14 1.09
CA PRO A 431 10.33 -18.97 -0.12
C PRO A 431 10.66 -20.44 0.14
N GLU A 432 11.30 -20.75 1.27
CA GLU A 432 11.48 -22.11 1.76
C GLU A 432 10.91 -22.19 3.18
N ASP A 433 9.93 -23.07 3.40
CA ASP A 433 9.20 -23.23 4.66
C ASP A 433 8.91 -24.71 4.88
N ARG A 434 9.98 -25.47 5.19
CA ARG A 434 9.92 -26.91 5.49
C ARG A 434 9.93 -27.13 7.00
N THR A 435 9.74 -28.37 7.41
CA THR A 435 9.66 -28.74 8.83
C THR A 435 10.99 -28.62 9.59
N ASP A 436 12.10 -28.68 8.87
CA ASP A 436 13.48 -28.72 9.38
C ASP A 436 14.37 -27.60 8.84
N SER A 437 13.94 -26.91 7.78
CA SER A 437 14.70 -25.90 7.06
C SER A 437 13.76 -24.80 6.58
N ALA A 438 14.22 -23.55 6.64
CA ALA A 438 13.46 -22.42 6.14
C ALA A 438 14.40 -21.31 5.67
N ARG A 439 13.90 -20.46 4.78
CA ARG A 439 14.63 -19.30 4.27
C ARG A 439 13.74 -18.10 4.26
N LEU A 440 14.05 -17.12 5.11
CA LEU A 440 13.44 -15.80 5.06
C LEU A 440 14.14 -14.98 3.98
N ARG A 441 13.36 -14.31 3.14
CA ARG A 441 13.83 -13.22 2.29
C ARG A 441 13.02 -11.98 2.60
N ALA A 442 13.70 -10.92 3.03
CA ALA A 442 13.10 -9.63 3.33
C ALA A 442 13.73 -8.54 2.47
N VAL A 443 12.95 -7.51 2.18
CA VAL A 443 13.50 -6.26 1.65
C VAL A 443 13.48 -5.23 2.76
N VAL A 444 14.65 -4.66 3.04
CA VAL A 444 14.83 -3.61 4.04
C VAL A 444 15.35 -2.35 3.38
N ALA A 445 14.87 -1.19 3.83
CA ALA A 445 15.47 0.10 3.53
C ALA A 445 16.43 0.47 4.66
N LEU A 446 17.67 0.83 4.32
CA LEU A 446 18.70 1.24 5.25
C LEU A 446 19.07 2.69 4.95
N THR A 447 19.00 3.54 5.96
CA THR A 447 19.51 4.92 5.87
C THR A 447 20.83 5.01 6.62
N PHE A 448 21.87 5.50 5.94
CA PHE A 448 23.19 5.69 6.55
C PHE A 448 23.38 7.16 6.89
N GLY A 449 23.86 7.47 8.10
CA GLY A 449 23.98 8.82 8.63
C GLY A 449 22.68 9.30 9.26
N ARG A 450 22.34 10.56 8.99
CA ARG A 450 21.16 11.22 9.54
C ARG A 450 19.93 10.95 8.65
N PRO A 451 18.86 10.33 9.18
CA PRO A 451 17.67 9.98 8.39
C PRO A 451 16.98 11.16 7.71
N ASP A 452 17.06 12.37 8.30
CA ASP A 452 16.49 13.60 7.75
C ASP A 452 17.24 14.13 6.51
N ARG A 453 18.43 13.60 6.20
CA ARG A 453 19.30 14.12 5.13
C ARG A 453 19.62 13.11 4.04
N ASN A 454 19.47 11.83 4.31
CA ASN A 454 19.96 10.77 3.44
C ASN A 454 18.81 9.90 2.97
N LEU A 455 18.82 9.56 1.69
CA LEU A 455 17.83 8.67 1.10
C LEU A 455 18.10 7.21 1.53
N PRO A 456 17.04 6.43 1.79
CA PRO A 456 17.20 5.02 2.12
C PRO A 456 17.69 4.22 0.92
N VAL A 457 18.66 3.33 1.16
CA VAL A 457 19.15 2.34 0.19
C VAL A 457 18.50 1.00 0.47
N ARG A 458 18.02 0.31 -0.56
CA ARG A 458 17.31 -0.96 -0.39
C ARG A 458 18.27 -2.15 -0.44
N TYR A 459 18.06 -3.11 0.46
CA TYR A 459 18.81 -4.36 0.55
C TYR A 459 17.87 -5.56 0.62
N ALA A 460 18.28 -6.68 0.01
CA ALA A 460 17.74 -7.99 0.30
C ALA A 460 18.45 -8.53 1.55
N LEU A 461 17.66 -8.82 2.58
CA LEU A 461 18.09 -9.60 3.72
C LEU A 461 17.65 -11.05 3.49
N SER A 462 18.59 -11.99 3.46
CA SER A 462 18.29 -13.43 3.44
C SER A 462 18.74 -14.06 4.74
N VAL A 463 17.88 -14.86 5.37
CA VAL A 463 18.20 -15.59 6.61
C VAL A 463 17.93 -17.07 6.39
N GLN A 464 18.97 -17.89 6.49
CA GLN A 464 18.86 -19.34 6.44
C GLN A 464 18.62 -19.87 7.85
N LEU A 465 17.57 -20.65 8.01
CA LEU A 465 17.14 -21.20 9.29
C LEU A 465 17.11 -22.72 9.21
N GLU A 466 17.57 -23.36 10.26
CA GLU A 466 17.47 -24.81 10.43
C GLU A 466 16.91 -25.14 11.80
N ARG A 467 16.26 -26.29 11.89
CA ARG A 467 15.68 -26.78 13.14
C ARG A 467 16.56 -27.87 13.73
N SER A 468 17.23 -27.56 14.84
CA SER A 468 17.94 -28.55 15.67
C SER A 468 17.11 -28.84 16.91
N SER A 469 16.93 -30.12 17.27
CA SER A 469 16.37 -30.52 18.58
C SER A 469 15.10 -29.74 18.98
N ARG A 470 14.15 -29.60 18.03
CA ARG A 470 12.86 -28.88 18.12
C ARG A 470 12.92 -27.34 18.10
N GLN A 471 14.08 -26.72 18.15
CA GLN A 471 14.24 -25.26 18.11
C GLN A 471 14.80 -24.79 16.77
N TRP A 472 14.27 -23.68 16.28
CA TRP A 472 14.84 -23.01 15.12
C TRP A 472 16.12 -22.25 15.49
N GLN A 473 17.08 -22.24 14.58
CA GLN A 473 18.35 -21.54 14.72
C GLN A 473 18.67 -20.83 13.40
N VAL A 474 19.26 -19.64 13.49
CA VAL A 474 19.83 -18.95 12.34
C VAL A 474 21.16 -19.61 12.01
N ARG A 475 21.29 -20.19 10.81
CA ARG A 475 22.54 -20.77 10.33
C ARG A 475 23.47 -19.72 9.75
N ASN A 476 22.91 -18.84 8.94
CA ASN A 476 23.60 -17.68 8.39
C ASN A 476 22.56 -16.64 7.97
N TRP A 477 23.05 -15.43 7.76
CA TRP A 477 22.28 -14.38 7.13
C TRP A 477 23.16 -13.57 6.20
N GLN A 478 22.53 -12.99 5.19
CA GLN A 478 23.18 -12.23 4.14
C GLN A 478 22.44 -10.93 3.92
N LEU A 479 23.20 -9.88 3.62
CA LEU A 479 22.65 -8.60 3.24
C LEU A 479 23.25 -8.21 1.89
N GLU A 480 22.41 -8.04 0.90
CA GLU A 480 22.80 -7.73 -0.47
C GLU A 480 22.12 -6.44 -0.90
N ARG A 481 22.90 -5.46 -1.38
CA ARG A 481 22.33 -4.23 -1.92
C ARG A 481 21.49 -4.60 -3.14
N LEU A 482 20.24 -4.16 -3.18
CA LEU A 482 19.41 -4.44 -4.34
C LEU A 482 19.97 -3.71 -5.57
N PRO A 483 19.96 -4.35 -6.75
CA PRO A 483 20.44 -3.74 -7.98
C PRO A 483 19.65 -2.46 -8.26
N GLU A 484 20.37 -1.40 -8.62
CA GLU A 484 19.77 -0.19 -9.14
C GLU A 484 19.21 -0.46 -10.54
N LEU A 485 18.35 0.44 -11.01
CA LEU A 485 17.89 0.41 -12.39
C LEU A 485 19.12 0.48 -13.32
N PRO A 486 19.29 -0.46 -14.27
CA PRO A 486 20.38 -0.39 -15.22
C PRO A 486 20.35 0.94 -15.98
N GLN A 487 21.48 1.65 -16.07
CA GLN A 487 21.53 3.00 -16.65
C GLN A 487 21.27 3.04 -18.16
N ASP A 488 21.37 1.89 -18.84
CA ASP A 488 21.26 1.77 -20.30
C ASP A 488 19.89 1.23 -20.78
N VAL A 489 18.87 1.15 -19.91
CA VAL A 489 17.61 0.42 -20.19
C VAL A 489 16.34 1.18 -19.78
#